data_AF-A0A444Y448-F1
#
_entry.id   AF-A0A444Y448-F1
#
_cell.length_a   1.000
_cell.length_b   1.000
_cell.length_c   1.000
_cell.angle_alpha   90.00
_cell.angle_beta   90.00
_cell.angle_gamma   90.00
#
_symmetry.space_group_name_H-M   'P 1'
#
loop_
_entity.id
_entity.type
_entity.pdbx_description
1 polymer ?
#
loop_
_entity_poly.entity_id
_entity_poly.type
_entity_poly.pdbx_seq_one_letter_code
_entity_poly.pdbx_strand_id
1 'polypeptide(L)'
;MDAFSRNKYLTVAIGHAPASIMKELLQWVRRYKAKFGFEFITSTETWFLQKILDEVKERYENTLVIELDIAAWEEFKLIEHGLERLWERLSRSNIQKASKEPGEVVPDSMEEEDVVSSDGSHE
;
A
#
# COMPACT_ATOMS: atom_id res chain seq x y z
N MET A 1 -14.23 1.31 -0.78
CA MET A 1 -13.14 0.91 0.15
C MET A 1 -12.38 2.18 0.46
N ASP A 2 -12.65 2.75 1.63
CA ASP A 2 -12.07 4.02 2.06
C ASP A 2 -10.57 3.83 2.34
N ALA A 3 -9.70 4.38 1.48
CA ALA A 3 -8.26 4.14 1.51
C ALA A 3 -7.58 4.75 2.75
N PHE A 4 -8.31 5.59 3.49
CA PHE A 4 -7.84 6.33 4.66
C PHE A 4 -8.59 5.96 5.94
N SER A 5 -9.35 4.86 5.95
CA SER A 5 -10.00 4.38 7.17
C SER A 5 -8.95 3.86 8.15
N ARG A 6 -8.45 4.80 8.94
CA ARG A 6 -7.49 4.72 10.04
C ARG A 6 -8.02 3.89 11.22
N ASN A 7 -8.86 2.89 10.97
CA ASN A 7 -9.56 2.13 12.01
C ASN A 7 -9.24 0.63 11.93
N LYS A 8 -7.98 0.28 11.63
CA LYS A 8 -7.58 -1.13 11.52
C LYS A 8 -6.21 -1.49 12.09
N TYR A 9 -5.62 -0.64 12.94
CA TYR A 9 -4.23 -0.84 13.38
C TYR A 9 -4.03 -1.90 14.47
N LEU A 10 -5.10 -2.36 15.14
CA LEU A 10 -4.98 -3.37 16.20
C LEU A 10 -5.62 -4.73 15.87
N THR A 11 -6.43 -4.82 14.82
CA THR A 11 -7.20 -6.05 14.51
C THR A 11 -6.56 -6.96 13.46
N VAL A 12 -5.43 -6.57 12.84
CA VAL A 12 -4.77 -7.36 11.78
C VAL A 12 -3.36 -7.84 12.18
N ALA A 13 -3.01 -7.78 13.45
CA ALA A 13 -1.79 -8.41 13.98
C ALA A 13 -2.10 -9.82 14.52
N ILE A 14 -2.47 -10.73 13.62
CA ILE A 14 -2.63 -12.17 13.90
C ILE A 14 -1.62 -12.90 13.00
N GLY A 15 -0.65 -13.68 13.50
CA GLY A 15 -0.53 -14.18 14.85
C GLY A 15 0.79 -14.87 15.17
N HIS A 16 1.80 -14.09 15.59
CA HIS A 16 3.01 -14.60 16.28
C HIS A 16 3.42 -13.71 17.47
N ALA A 17 2.60 -12.74 17.86
CA ALA A 17 2.88 -11.88 19.00
C ALA A 17 2.46 -12.56 20.33
N PRO A 18 3.28 -12.51 21.38
CA PRO A 18 2.86 -12.93 22.71
C PRO A 18 1.60 -12.16 23.14
N ALA A 19 0.56 -12.88 23.54
CA ALA A 19 -0.71 -12.28 23.97
C ALA A 19 -0.54 -11.28 25.13
N SER A 20 0.55 -11.41 25.90
CA SER A 20 0.95 -10.48 26.96
C SER A 20 1.28 -9.09 26.41
N ILE A 21 2.14 -8.98 25.39
CA ILE A 21 2.56 -7.71 24.77
C ILE A 21 1.35 -7.00 24.16
N MET A 22 0.48 -7.74 23.48
CA MET A 22 -0.73 -7.17 22.86
C MET A 22 -1.70 -6.58 23.92
N LYS A 23 -1.92 -7.29 25.02
CA LYS A 23 -2.75 -6.79 26.13
C LYS A 23 -2.17 -5.53 26.75
N GLU A 24 -0.85 -5.51 26.95
CA GLU A 24 -0.16 -4.36 27.51
C GLU A 24 -0.24 -3.14 26.57
N LEU A 25 0.02 -3.33 25.27
CA LEU A 25 -0.09 -2.29 24.27
C LEU A 25 -1.50 -1.67 24.23
N LEU A 26 -2.55 -2.51 24.25
CA LEU A 26 -3.94 -2.05 24.32
C LEU A 26 -4.26 -1.23 25.58
N GLN A 27 -3.60 -1.54 26.70
CA GLN A 27 -3.73 -0.77 27.92
C GLN A 27 -3.06 0.60 27.78
N TRP A 28 -1.84 0.64 27.22
CA TRP A 28 -1.10 1.88 27.01
C TRP A 28 -1.76 2.80 25.98
N VAL A 29 -2.25 2.27 24.86
CA VAL A 29 -2.98 3.07 23.87
C VAL A 29 -4.23 3.72 24.47
N ARG A 30 -4.95 3.02 25.36
CA ARG A 30 -6.08 3.61 26.10
C ARG A 30 -5.64 4.72 27.06
N ARG A 31 -4.55 4.51 27.80
CA ARG A 31 -3.98 5.53 28.70
C ARG A 31 -3.52 6.76 27.92
N TYR A 32 -2.82 6.56 26.80
CA TYR A 32 -2.38 7.60 25.91
C TYR A 32 -3.56 8.45 25.42
N LYS A 33 -4.62 7.81 24.88
CA LYS A 33 -5.81 8.52 24.40
C LYS A 33 -6.52 9.29 25.53
N ALA A 34 -6.56 8.72 26.73
CA ALA A 34 -7.12 9.41 27.89
C ALA A 34 -6.28 10.63 28.32
N LYS A 35 -4.95 10.58 28.19
CA LYS A 35 -4.05 11.69 28.55
C LYS A 35 -4.07 12.81 27.52
N PHE A 36 -3.92 12.48 26.23
CA PHE A 36 -3.68 13.48 25.17
C PHE A 36 -4.93 13.84 24.36
N GLY A 37 -6.00 13.03 24.45
CA GLY A 37 -7.27 13.30 23.76
C GLY A 37 -7.33 12.82 22.30
N PHE A 38 -6.26 12.22 21.77
CA PHE A 38 -6.21 11.67 20.41
C PHE A 38 -5.56 10.27 20.38
N GLU A 39 -5.67 9.59 19.24
CA GLU A 39 -5.16 8.23 19.07
C GLU A 39 -3.63 8.22 18.95
N PHE A 40 -2.98 7.15 19.40
CA PHE A 40 -1.54 7.01 19.24
C PHE A 40 -1.21 6.81 17.75
N ILE A 41 -0.33 7.66 17.21
CA ILE A 41 0.07 7.66 15.80
C ILE A 41 1.57 7.41 15.73
N THR A 42 1.97 6.40 14.96
CA THR A 42 3.37 6.03 14.71
C THR A 42 3.52 5.46 13.30
N SER A 43 4.64 5.76 12.64
CA SER A 43 5.07 5.14 11.39
C SER A 43 5.84 3.84 11.63
N THR A 44 6.04 3.43 12.88
CA THR A 44 6.67 2.14 13.21
C THR A 44 5.85 0.99 12.64
N GLU A 45 6.51 0.07 11.94
CA GLU A 45 5.83 -1.06 11.31
C GLU A 45 5.15 -1.97 12.34
N THR A 46 3.93 -2.40 12.04
CA THR A 46 3.01 -3.04 13.00
C THR A 46 3.49 -4.39 13.54
N TRP A 47 4.50 -5.00 12.94
CA TRP A 47 5.09 -6.27 13.42
C TRP A 47 6.14 -6.07 14.51
N PHE A 48 6.64 -4.85 14.71
CA PHE A 48 7.55 -4.51 15.81
C PHE A 48 6.80 -4.08 17.08
N LEU A 49 5.93 -4.94 17.59
CA LEU A 49 5.05 -4.59 18.73
C LEU A 49 5.80 -4.15 19.99
N GLN A 50 6.97 -4.74 20.27
CA GLN A 50 7.79 -4.32 21.41
C GLN A 50 8.27 -2.87 21.22
N LYS A 51 8.73 -2.51 20.02
CA LYS A 51 9.17 -1.14 19.70
C LYS A 51 8.01 -0.14 19.83
N ILE A 52 6.82 -0.50 19.35
CA ILE A 52 5.62 0.34 19.49
C ILE A 52 5.25 0.51 20.98
N LEU A 53 5.36 -0.56 21.76
CA LEU A 53 5.10 -0.53 23.20
C LEU A 53 6.10 0.37 23.95
N ASP A 54 7.37 0.31 23.58
CA ASP A 54 8.40 1.16 24.18
C ASP A 54 8.19 2.64 23.78
N GLU A 55 7.86 2.88 22.51
CA GLU A 55 7.57 4.22 21.98
C GLU A 55 6.36 4.87 22.67
N VAL A 56 5.24 4.13 22.85
CA VAL A 56 4.06 4.68 23.54
C VAL A 56 4.34 4.98 25.01
N LYS A 57 5.20 4.18 25.68
CA LYS A 57 5.60 4.43 27.08
C LYS A 57 6.48 5.67 27.19
N GLU A 58 7.46 5.82 26.30
CA GLU A 58 8.34 6.98 26.25
C GLU A 58 7.55 8.26 25.97
N ARG A 59 6.74 8.23 24.90
CA ARG A 59 5.89 9.37 24.50
C ARG A 59 4.80 9.70 25.51
N TYR A 60 4.40 8.73 26.34
CA TYR A 60 3.48 9.00 27.43
C TYR A 60 4.04 9.99 28.45
N GLU A 61 5.37 10.15 28.57
CA GLU A 61 5.97 11.12 29.49
C GLU A 61 6.01 12.55 28.91
N ASN A 62 5.72 12.73 27.62
CA ASN A 62 5.73 14.03 26.97
C ASN A 62 4.64 14.98 27.51
N THR A 63 4.88 16.28 27.29
CA THR A 63 3.84 17.31 27.40
C THR A 63 2.94 17.27 26.16
N LEU A 64 1.71 17.77 26.27
CA LEU A 64 0.75 17.77 25.16
C LEU A 64 1.28 18.51 23.91
N VAL A 65 1.98 19.63 24.10
CA VAL A 65 2.52 20.42 22.98
C VAL A 65 3.55 19.63 22.20
N ILE A 66 4.52 19.03 22.90
CA ILE A 66 5.56 18.19 22.28
C ILE A 66 4.93 16.99 21.58
N GLU A 67 3.96 16.34 22.25
CA GLU A 67 3.36 15.14 21.72
C GLU A 67 2.48 15.41 20.49
N LEU A 68 1.85 16.58 20.43
CA LEU A 68 1.09 17.01 19.26
C LEU A 68 2.00 17.20 18.04
N ASP A 69 3.16 17.83 18.22
CA ASP A 69 4.15 18.02 17.16
C ASP A 69 4.68 16.66 16.64
N ILE A 70 5.00 15.74 17.55
CA ILE A 70 5.44 14.39 17.19
C ILE A 70 4.32 13.64 16.45
N ALA A 71 3.09 13.67 16.96
CA ALA A 71 1.96 13.00 16.32
C ALA A 71 1.68 13.55 14.93
N ALA A 72 1.78 14.87 14.73
CA ALA A 72 1.65 15.50 13.42
C ALA A 72 2.79 15.08 12.47
N TRP A 73 4.01 14.91 12.98
CA TRP A 73 5.12 14.41 12.18
C TRP A 73 4.93 12.94 11.76
N GLU A 74 4.49 12.08 12.68
CA GLU A 74 4.16 10.69 12.37
C GLU A 74 2.99 10.58 11.38
N GLU A 75 2.00 11.47 11.50
CA GLU A 75 0.91 11.61 10.53
C GLU A 75 1.44 11.90 9.13
N PHE A 76 2.33 12.88 9.03
CA PHE A 76 2.90 13.31 7.76
C PHE A 76 3.64 12.17 7.07
N LYS A 77 4.48 11.41 7.80
CA LYS A 77 5.18 10.23 7.26
C LYS A 77 4.21 9.19 6.69
N LEU A 78 3.12 8.92 7.40
CA LEU A 78 2.12 7.95 6.95
C LEU A 78 1.41 8.42 5.67
N ILE A 79 1.12 9.71 5.57
CA ILE A 79 0.53 10.31 4.36
C ILE A 79 1.52 10.22 3.20
N GLU A 80 2.78 10.64 3.40
CA GLU A 80 3.85 10.58 2.41
C GLU A 80 4.01 9.15 1.86
N HIS A 81 4.16 8.16 2.74
CA HIS A 81 4.26 6.77 2.35
C HIS A 81 3.01 6.24 1.61
N GLY A 82 1.83 6.70 2.03
CA GLY A 82 0.58 6.40 1.33
C GLY A 82 0.55 6.96 -0.10
N LEU A 83 1.04 8.19 -0.29
CA LEU A 83 1.13 8.84 -1.59
C LEU A 83 2.14 8.15 -2.51
N GLU A 84 3.32 7.79 -2.00
CA GLU A 84 4.33 7.01 -2.73
C GLU A 84 3.73 5.71 -3.28
N ARG A 85 3.05 4.95 -2.41
CA ARG A 85 2.41 3.70 -2.80
C ARG A 85 1.31 3.88 -3.85
N LEU A 86 0.54 4.97 -3.77
CA LEU A 86 -0.47 5.30 -4.78
C LEU A 86 0.19 5.65 -6.11
N TRP A 87 1.28 6.43 -6.09
CA TRP A 87 2.03 6.82 -7.28
C TRP A 87 2.66 5.62 -8.00
N GLU A 88 3.26 4.69 -7.25
CA GLU A 88 3.80 3.44 -7.81
C GLU A 88 2.73 2.58 -8.50
N ARG A 89 1.53 2.52 -7.90
CA ARG A 89 0.41 1.77 -8.48
C ARG A 89 -0.06 2.41 -9.78
N LEU A 90 -0.23 3.74 -9.78
CA LEU A 90 -0.63 4.48 -10.98
C LEU A 90 0.39 4.33 -12.11
N SER A 91 1.68 4.43 -11.78
CA SER A 91 2.78 4.27 -12.74
C SER A 91 2.76 2.88 -13.40
N ARG A 92 2.59 1.81 -12.62
CA ARG A 92 2.45 0.44 -13.14
C ARG A 92 1.21 0.29 -14.05
N SER A 93 0.08 0.87 -13.66
CA SER A 93 -1.15 0.81 -14.47
C SER A 93 -1.01 1.55 -15.81
N ASN A 94 -0.30 2.69 -15.83
CA ASN A 94 -0.05 3.44 -17.06
C ASN A 94 0.85 2.68 -18.05
N ILE A 95 1.88 1.99 -17.55
CA ILE A 95 2.77 1.15 -18.39
C ILE A 95 1.97 0.00 -19.05
N GLN A 96 1.09 -0.66 -18.30
CA GLN A 96 0.24 -1.73 -18.84
C GLN A 96 -0.80 -1.24 -19.86
N LYS A 97 -1.29 0.00 -19.70
CA LYS A 97 -2.21 0.62 -20.66
C LYS A 97 -1.50 0.95 -21.98
N ALA A 98 -0.29 1.52 -21.90
CA ALA A 98 0.53 1.84 -23.07
C ALA A 98 0.98 0.58 -23.83
N SER A 99 1.22 -0.55 -23.16
CA SER A 99 1.57 -1.81 -23.84
C SER A 99 0.38 -2.52 -24.50
N LYS A 100 -0.86 -2.13 -24.18
CA LYS A 100 -2.08 -2.79 -24.66
C LYS A 100 -2.72 -2.08 -25.86
N GLU A 101 -2.17 -0.95 -26.31
CA GLU A 101 -2.58 -0.31 -27.54
C GLU A 101 -1.90 -1.04 -28.71
N PRO A 102 -2.60 -1.96 -29.41
CA PRO A 102 -2.03 -2.63 -30.55
C PRO A 102 -2.07 -1.63 -31.69
N GLY A 103 -0.93 -1.35 -32.33
CA GLY A 103 -0.98 -0.73 -33.64
C GLY A 103 -1.91 -1.55 -34.52
N GLU A 104 -2.98 -0.93 -35.00
CA GLU A 104 -3.86 -1.48 -36.01
C GLU A 104 -3.04 -1.65 -37.29
N VAL A 105 -2.38 -2.80 -37.41
CA VAL A 105 -1.76 -3.21 -38.66
C VAL A 105 -2.91 -3.71 -39.52
N VAL A 106 -3.48 -2.80 -40.31
CA VAL A 106 -4.36 -3.12 -41.43
C VAL A 106 -3.58 -4.06 -42.35
N PRO A 107 -4.01 -5.32 -42.54
CA PRO A 107 -3.46 -6.12 -43.63
C PRO A 107 -4.05 -5.59 -44.92
N ASP A 108 -3.20 -5.00 -45.77
CA ASP A 108 -3.57 -4.63 -47.13
C ASP A 108 -3.99 -5.91 -47.87
N SER A 109 -5.27 -5.98 -48.23
CA SER A 109 -5.81 -6.99 -49.13
C SER A 109 -5.34 -6.69 -50.55
N MET A 110 -4.58 -7.60 -51.16
CA MET A 110 -4.50 -7.70 -52.61
C MET A 110 -5.04 -9.06 -53.03
N GLU A 111 -6.26 -9.05 -53.57
CA GLU A 111 -6.78 -10.10 -54.44
C GLU A 111 -5.98 -10.04 -55.75
N GLU A 112 -5.32 -11.12 -56.16
CA GLU A 112 -4.97 -11.35 -57.56
C GLU A 112 -4.92 -12.86 -57.84
N GLU A 113 -6.03 -13.30 -58.44
CA GLU A 113 -6.29 -14.35 -59.42
C GLU A 113 -5.57 -15.72 -59.44
N ASP A 114 -6.46 -16.73 -59.44
CA ASP A 114 -6.35 -18.08 -59.98
C ASP A 114 -5.79 -18.09 -61.41
N VAL A 115 -4.66 -18.80 -61.63
CA VAL A 115 -4.28 -19.28 -62.97
C VAL A 115 -3.88 -20.75 -62.88
N VAL A 116 -4.81 -21.60 -63.31
CA VAL A 116 -4.61 -22.99 -63.73
C VAL A 116 -3.73 -23.07 -64.99
N SER A 117 -2.69 -23.91 -64.97
CA SER A 117 -2.17 -24.62 -66.16
C SER A 117 -1.21 -25.73 -65.72
N SER A 118 -1.61 -27.01 -65.75
CA SER A 118 -1.75 -27.94 -66.89
C SER A 118 -0.45 -28.68 -67.22
N ASP A 119 -0.47 -29.97 -66.83
CA ASP A 119 0.07 -31.19 -67.45
C ASP A 119 1.32 -31.14 -68.36
N GLY A 120 2.27 -32.03 -68.08
CA GLY A 120 3.48 -32.27 -68.89
C GLY A 120 4.33 -33.41 -68.32
N SER A 121 4.21 -34.58 -68.95
CA SER A 121 4.83 -35.87 -68.63
C SER A 121 6.24 -36.05 -69.23
N HIS A 122 6.90 -37.16 -68.83
CA HIS A 122 8.18 -37.76 -69.25
C HIS A 122 9.43 -37.33 -68.43
N GLU A 123 10.28 -38.24 -67.94
CA GLU A 123 10.66 -39.60 -68.39
C GLU A 123 10.65 -40.68 -67.28
#